data_AF-A0AAW9U064-F1
#
_entry.id   AF-A0AAW9U064-F1
#
_cell.length_a   1.000
_cell.length_b   1.000
_cell.length_c   1.000
_cell.angle_alpha   90.00
_cell.angle_beta   90.00
_cell.angle_gamma   90.00
#
_symmetry.space_group_name_H-M   'P 1'
#
loop_
_entity.id
_entity.type
_entity.pdbx_description
1 polymer ?
#
loop_
_entity_poly.entity_id
_entity_poly.type
_entity_poly.pdbx_seq_one_letter_code
_entity_poly.pdbx_strand_id
1 'polypeptide(L)'
;ALRGSDRIMDKLLAVGRERKGALQAVPEAASRICSLGASYASALDAETRSITEERRRMAVAIPGLSPAAEDALKRLAAQIKNKDGKLDVAAGSLDPHIAREFAKVSRALDERFGRNAILRGETDVINRVSPAQRRAFEAMRDRLTILQQAVRIQSSQKIVSERRQRAINQSRGIRM
;
A
#
# COMPACT_ATOMS: atom_id res chain seq x y z
N ALA A 1 -1.54 72.55 -47.45
CA ALA A 1 -1.02 71.35 -46.76
C ALA A 1 -2.19 70.56 -46.17
N LEU A 2 -2.40 69.32 -46.62
CA LEU A 2 -3.50 68.44 -46.20
C LEU A 2 -3.22 67.84 -44.81
N ARG A 3 -3.49 68.60 -43.74
CA ARG A 3 -3.16 68.26 -42.34
C ARG A 3 -4.01 67.13 -41.72
N GLY A 4 -4.83 66.44 -42.52
CA GLY A 4 -5.77 65.40 -42.07
C GLY A 4 -5.45 63.97 -42.55
N SER A 5 -4.58 63.81 -43.55
CA SER A 5 -4.28 62.50 -44.16
C SER A 5 -3.47 61.60 -43.22
N ASP A 6 -2.53 62.18 -42.47
CA ASP A 6 -1.70 61.42 -41.51
C ASP A 6 -2.53 60.78 -40.40
N ARG A 7 -3.54 61.48 -39.87
CA ARG A 7 -4.43 60.92 -38.83
C ARG A 7 -5.29 59.75 -39.33
N ILE A 8 -5.62 59.72 -40.61
CA ILE A 8 -6.38 58.63 -41.22
C ILE A 8 -5.44 57.45 -41.51
N MET A 9 -4.25 57.72 -42.03
CA MET A 9 -3.21 56.71 -42.24
C MET A 9 -2.77 56.05 -40.94
N ASP A 10 -2.58 56.83 -39.87
CA ASP A 10 -2.23 56.30 -38.54
C ASP A 10 -3.29 55.36 -37.99
N LYS A 11 -4.58 55.70 -38.15
CA LYS A 11 -5.69 54.83 -37.73
C LYS A 11 -5.76 53.54 -38.55
N LEU A 12 -5.53 53.61 -39.87
CA LEU A 12 -5.50 52.43 -40.73
C LEU A 12 -4.30 51.52 -40.41
N LEU A 13 -3.14 52.10 -40.12
CA LEU A 13 -1.94 51.36 -39.75
C LEU A 13 -2.00 50.79 -38.32
N ALA A 14 -2.65 51.49 -37.37
CA ALA A 14 -2.85 51.02 -36.01
C ALA A 14 -3.61 49.68 -35.97
N VAL A 15 -4.72 49.58 -36.72
CA VAL A 15 -5.50 48.33 -36.85
C VAL A 15 -4.65 47.20 -37.45
N GLY A 16 -3.79 47.51 -38.42
CA GLY A 16 -2.85 46.54 -39.00
C GLY A 16 -1.78 46.06 -38.00
N ARG A 17 -1.27 46.95 -37.14
CA ARG A 17 -0.31 46.62 -36.08
C ARG A 17 -0.92 45.76 -34.98
N GLU A 18 -2.13 46.09 -34.53
CA GLU A 18 -2.87 45.31 -33.54
C GLU A 18 -3.18 43.90 -34.07
N ARG A 19 -3.63 43.78 -35.33
CA ARG A 19 -3.84 42.49 -35.99
C ARG A 19 -2.55 41.68 -36.09
N LYS A 20 -1.43 42.32 -36.46
CA LYS A 20 -0.12 41.65 -36.55
C LYS A 20 0.34 41.16 -35.18
N GLY A 21 0.16 41.96 -34.12
CA GLY A 21 0.46 41.57 -32.75
C GLY A 21 -0.40 40.41 -32.27
N ALA A 22 -1.71 40.45 -32.54
CA ALA A 22 -2.63 39.37 -32.21
C ALA A 22 -2.23 38.05 -32.90
N LEU A 23 -1.90 38.09 -34.20
CA LEU A 23 -1.44 36.91 -34.94
C LEU A 23 -0.12 36.35 -34.38
N GLN A 24 0.79 37.21 -33.93
CA GLN A 24 2.05 36.77 -33.30
C GLN A 24 1.86 36.19 -31.90
N ALA A 25 0.79 36.57 -31.18
CA ALA A 25 0.45 36.03 -29.87
C ALA A 25 -0.25 34.65 -29.94
N VAL A 26 -0.83 34.28 -31.10
CA VAL A 26 -1.54 33.00 -31.28
C VAL A 26 -0.65 31.78 -30.96
N PRO A 27 0.59 31.66 -31.47
CA PRO A 27 1.47 30.54 -31.13
C PRO A 27 1.80 30.46 -29.63
N GLU A 28 1.97 31.60 -28.97
CA GLU A 28 2.23 31.65 -27.53
C GLU A 28 1.00 31.18 -26.74
N ALA A 29 -0.19 31.65 -27.11
CA ALA A 29 -1.44 31.19 -26.51
C ALA A 29 -1.66 29.69 -26.74
N ALA A 30 -1.40 29.19 -27.95
CA ALA A 30 -1.47 27.77 -28.27
C ALA A 30 -0.49 26.95 -27.41
N SER A 31 0.77 27.39 -27.28
CA SER A 31 1.76 26.73 -26.43
C SER A 31 1.31 26.69 -24.96
N ARG A 32 0.75 27.79 -24.44
CA ARG A 32 0.22 27.85 -23.07
C ARG A 32 -0.94 26.87 -22.88
N ILE A 33 -1.89 26.82 -23.81
CA ILE A 33 -3.03 25.87 -23.76
C ILE A 33 -2.54 24.43 -23.82
N CYS A 34 -1.60 24.10 -24.72
CA CYS A 34 -1.02 22.76 -24.81
C CYS A 34 -0.28 22.38 -23.52
N SER A 35 0.51 23.29 -22.95
CA SER A 35 1.20 23.04 -21.67
C SER A 35 0.22 22.80 -20.52
N LEU A 36 -0.87 23.57 -20.47
CA LEU A 36 -1.94 23.40 -19.49
C LEU A 36 -2.62 22.04 -19.68
N GLY A 37 -2.97 21.67 -20.91
CA GLY A 37 -3.55 20.38 -21.24
C GLY A 37 -2.66 19.20 -20.85
N ALA A 38 -1.35 19.29 -21.12
CA ALA A 38 -0.38 18.27 -20.70
C ALA A 38 -0.29 18.17 -19.17
N SER A 39 -0.30 19.30 -18.45
CA SER A 39 -0.26 19.30 -16.99
C SER A 39 -1.51 18.64 -16.38
N TYR A 40 -2.70 18.96 -16.88
CA TYR A 40 -3.96 18.33 -16.46
C TYR A 40 -4.00 16.84 -16.77
N ALA A 41 -3.57 16.43 -17.98
CA ALA A 41 -3.51 15.02 -18.35
C ALA A 41 -2.58 14.25 -17.39
N SER A 42 -1.42 14.80 -17.08
CA SER A 42 -0.47 14.16 -16.16
C SER A 42 -1.01 14.04 -14.73
N ALA A 43 -1.72 15.07 -14.24
CA ALA A 43 -2.34 15.05 -12.93
C ALA A 43 -3.48 14.02 -12.86
N LEU A 44 -4.34 13.98 -13.87
CA LEU A 44 -5.42 13.01 -13.98
C LEU A 44 -4.90 11.57 -14.06
N ASP A 45 -3.83 11.33 -14.82
CA ASP A 45 -3.18 10.02 -14.90
C ASP A 45 -2.62 9.60 -13.54
N ALA A 46 -2.00 10.52 -12.80
CA ALA A 46 -1.46 10.24 -11.47
C ALA A 46 -2.57 9.88 -10.47
N GLU A 47 -3.67 10.63 -10.46
CA GLU A 47 -4.84 10.34 -9.63
C GLU A 47 -5.46 8.99 -9.99
N THR A 48 -5.67 8.73 -11.28
CA THR A 48 -6.23 7.47 -11.78
C THR A 48 -5.35 6.29 -11.35
N ARG A 49 -4.04 6.39 -11.52
CA ARG A 49 -3.09 5.37 -11.06
C ARG A 49 -3.22 5.12 -9.57
N SER A 50 -3.29 6.18 -8.75
CA SER A 50 -3.43 6.06 -7.30
C SER A 50 -4.70 5.28 -6.90
N ILE A 51 -5.84 5.56 -7.55
CA ILE A 51 -7.11 4.88 -7.32
C ILE A 51 -7.06 3.43 -7.80
N THR A 52 -6.46 3.16 -8.97
CA THR A 52 -6.32 1.79 -9.48
C THR A 52 -5.46 0.93 -8.55
N GLU A 53 -4.39 1.50 -8.00
CA GLU A 53 -3.52 0.82 -7.04
C GLU A 53 -4.22 0.60 -5.69
N GLU A 54 -5.01 1.56 -5.21
CA GLU A 54 -5.86 1.36 -4.03
C GLU A 54 -6.87 0.21 -4.27
N ARG A 55 -7.59 0.23 -5.39
CA ARG A 55 -8.55 -0.82 -5.76
C ARG A 55 -7.87 -2.18 -5.89
N ARG A 56 -6.68 -2.24 -6.50
CA ARG A 56 -5.89 -3.47 -6.62
C ARG A 56 -5.50 -4.05 -5.26
N ARG A 57 -5.13 -3.20 -4.30
CA ARG A 57 -4.82 -3.64 -2.92
C ARG A 57 -6.08 -4.10 -2.19
N MET A 58 -7.20 -3.40 -2.35
CA MET A 58 -8.49 -3.81 -1.77
C MET A 58 -9.09 -5.07 -2.41
N ALA A 59 -8.72 -5.40 -3.65
CA ALA A 59 -9.14 -6.63 -4.32
C ALA A 59 -8.55 -7.90 -3.68
N VAL A 60 -7.49 -7.77 -2.87
CA VAL A 60 -6.96 -8.89 -2.08
C VAL A 60 -7.93 -9.17 -0.94
N ALA A 61 -8.76 -10.20 -1.13
CA ALA A 61 -9.64 -10.71 -0.10
C ALA A 61 -8.79 -11.22 1.08
N ILE A 62 -8.98 -10.62 2.26
CA ILE A 62 -8.42 -11.16 3.50
C ILE A 62 -9.37 -12.25 3.98
N PRO A 63 -8.92 -13.52 4.08
CA PRO A 63 -9.76 -14.60 4.58
C PRO A 63 -10.24 -14.31 6.01
N GLY A 64 -11.50 -14.62 6.30
CA GLY A 64 -12.01 -14.64 7.67
C GLY A 64 -11.30 -15.72 8.49
N LEU A 65 -11.16 -15.47 9.80
CA LEU A 65 -10.69 -16.47 10.75
C LEU A 65 -11.89 -17.31 11.21
N SER A 66 -11.66 -18.60 11.48
CA SER A 66 -12.65 -19.41 12.18
C SER A 66 -12.85 -18.90 13.62
N PRO A 67 -14.02 -19.14 14.25
CA PRO A 67 -14.24 -18.73 15.64
C PRO A 67 -13.18 -19.28 16.61
N ALA A 68 -12.73 -20.51 16.40
CA ALA A 68 -11.66 -21.12 17.17
C ALA A 68 -10.32 -20.40 17.01
N ALA A 69 -10.00 -19.97 15.78
CA ALA A 69 -8.80 -19.21 15.48
C ALA A 69 -8.86 -17.79 16.07
N GLU A 70 -10.04 -17.16 16.08
CA GLU A 70 -10.23 -15.87 16.75
C GLU A 70 -10.03 -15.96 18.27
N ASP A 71 -10.56 -17.00 18.91
CA ASP A 71 -10.40 -17.19 20.34
C ASP A 71 -8.95 -17.54 20.72
N ALA A 72 -8.25 -18.32 19.88
CA ALA A 72 -6.82 -18.53 20.01
C ALA A 72 -6.03 -17.20 19.91
N LEU A 73 -6.40 -16.32 18.98
CA LEU A 73 -5.79 -15.00 18.84
C LEU A 73 -6.05 -14.11 20.06
N LYS A 74 -7.27 -14.11 20.62
CA LYS A 74 -7.59 -13.38 21.86
C LYS A 74 -6.76 -13.88 23.04
N ARG A 75 -6.58 -15.19 23.18
CA ARG A 75 -5.73 -15.80 24.23
C ARG A 75 -4.27 -15.39 24.08
N LEU A 76 -3.72 -15.44 22.87
CA LEU A 76 -2.36 -14.97 22.59
C LEU A 76 -2.20 -13.49 22.92
N ALA A 77 -3.17 -12.65 22.54
CA ALA A 77 -3.14 -11.22 22.83
C ALA A 77 -3.22 -10.93 24.34
N ALA A 78 -4.02 -11.69 25.10
CA ALA A 78 -4.07 -11.56 26.56
C ALA A 78 -2.75 -11.98 27.21
N GLN A 79 -2.12 -13.07 26.74
CA GLN A 79 -0.83 -13.55 27.26
C GLN A 79 0.32 -12.55 27.06
N ILE A 80 0.33 -11.83 25.93
CA ILE A 80 1.33 -10.77 25.67
C ILE A 80 1.12 -9.59 26.60
N LYS A 81 -0.13 -9.15 26.79
CA LYS A 81 -0.46 -8.03 27.66
C LYS A 81 -0.05 -8.29 29.11
N ASN A 82 -0.13 -9.54 29.54
CA ASN A 82 0.20 -9.94 30.90
C ASN A 82 1.71 -10.11 31.15
N LYS A 83 2.60 -9.81 30.19
CA LYS A 83 4.08 -9.93 30.27
C LYS A 83 4.65 -11.31 30.66
N ASP A 84 3.81 -12.28 31.03
CA ASP A 84 4.21 -13.62 31.48
C ASP A 84 4.27 -14.66 30.34
N GLY A 85 3.66 -14.37 29.18
CA GLY A 85 3.50 -15.35 28.11
C GLY A 85 4.68 -15.40 27.14
N LYS A 86 5.51 -16.44 27.23
CA LYS A 86 6.45 -16.82 26.16
C LYS A 86 5.65 -17.09 24.88
N LEU A 87 5.58 -16.11 23.99
CA LEU A 87 4.92 -16.24 22.69
C LEU A 87 5.41 -17.44 21.90
N ASP A 88 6.68 -17.81 22.07
CA ASP A 88 7.28 -18.99 21.45
C ASP A 88 6.60 -20.29 21.86
N VAL A 89 6.18 -20.42 23.13
CA VAL A 89 5.53 -21.62 23.64
C VAL A 89 4.08 -21.65 23.17
N ALA A 90 3.37 -20.53 23.30
CA ALA A 90 1.96 -20.46 22.91
C ALA A 90 1.75 -20.59 21.39
N ALA A 91 2.64 -20.01 20.58
CA ALA A 91 2.63 -20.18 19.12
C ALA A 91 3.03 -21.60 18.69
N GLY A 92 3.91 -22.27 19.44
CA GLY A 92 4.28 -23.66 19.22
C GLY A 92 3.18 -24.67 19.58
N SER A 93 2.28 -24.31 20.50
CA SER A 93 1.14 -25.15 20.93
C SER A 93 -0.14 -24.93 20.12
N LEU A 94 -0.13 -24.09 19.07
CA LEU A 94 -1.30 -23.88 18.21
C LEU A 94 -1.62 -25.13 17.40
N ASP A 95 -2.92 -25.40 17.24
CA ASP A 95 -3.42 -26.45 16.34
C ASP A 95 -2.86 -26.23 14.91
N PRO A 96 -2.34 -27.28 14.24
CA PRO A 96 -1.85 -27.18 12.87
C PRO A 96 -2.86 -26.61 11.85
N HIS A 97 -4.17 -26.73 12.10
CA HIS A 97 -5.22 -26.14 11.29
C HIS A 97 -5.31 -24.62 11.49
N ILE A 98 -5.37 -24.17 12.75
CA ILE A 98 -5.40 -22.75 13.14
C ILE A 98 -4.13 -22.04 12.64
N ALA A 99 -2.98 -22.71 12.75
CA ALA A 99 -1.72 -22.25 12.22
C ALA A 99 -1.75 -21.97 10.70
N ARG A 100 -2.41 -22.83 9.92
CA ARG A 100 -2.57 -22.63 8.48
C ARG A 100 -3.50 -21.46 8.17
N GLU A 101 -4.55 -21.27 8.96
CA GLU A 101 -5.42 -20.09 8.83
C GLU A 101 -4.65 -18.79 9.09
N PHE A 102 -3.86 -18.75 10.18
CA PHE A 102 -3.01 -17.61 10.49
C PHE A 102 -1.99 -17.35 9.37
N ALA A 103 -1.38 -18.39 8.81
CA ALA A 103 -0.46 -18.24 7.68
C ALA A 103 -1.15 -17.68 6.42
N LYS A 104 -2.38 -18.13 6.11
CA LYS A 104 -3.18 -17.60 4.99
C LYS A 104 -3.51 -16.13 5.18
N VAL A 105 -3.95 -15.74 6.39
CA VAL A 105 -4.26 -14.35 6.72
C VAL A 105 -2.99 -13.49 6.68
N SER A 106 -1.89 -13.97 7.27
CA SER A 106 -0.59 -13.26 7.22
C SER A 106 -0.14 -13.00 5.78
N ARG A 107 -0.31 -13.99 4.88
CA ARG A 107 0.03 -13.84 3.47
C ARG A 107 -0.86 -12.83 2.76
N ALA A 108 -2.18 -12.87 2.99
CA ALA A 108 -3.11 -11.89 2.43
C ALA A 108 -2.80 -10.47 2.92
N LEU A 109 -2.40 -10.31 4.20
CA LEU A 109 -1.96 -9.03 4.74
C LEU A 109 -0.65 -8.56 4.09
N ASP A 110 0.31 -9.46 3.87
CA ASP A 110 1.56 -9.12 3.19
C ASP A 110 1.34 -8.74 1.71
N GLU A 111 0.38 -9.39 1.03
CA GLU A 111 0.00 -9.07 -0.35
C GLU A 111 -0.73 -7.71 -0.44
N ARG A 112 -1.57 -7.37 0.55
CA ARG A 112 -2.35 -6.12 0.57
C ARG A 112 -1.53 -4.92 1.06
N PHE A 113 -0.71 -5.10 2.08
CA PHE A 113 0.00 -4.01 2.75
C PHE A 113 1.50 -4.00 2.47
N GLY A 114 2.04 -5.01 1.80
CA GLY A 114 3.47 -5.19 1.63
C GLY A 114 4.05 -6.11 2.71
N ARG A 115 5.15 -6.78 2.34
CA ARG A 115 5.78 -7.83 3.15
C ARG A 115 6.17 -7.32 4.54
N ASN A 116 5.53 -7.86 5.58
CA ASN A 116 5.74 -7.50 6.99
C ASN A 116 5.50 -6.00 7.32
N ALA A 117 4.74 -5.27 6.52
CA ALA A 117 4.53 -3.83 6.73
C ALA A 117 3.84 -3.54 8.07
N ILE A 118 2.86 -4.38 8.45
CA ILE A 118 2.14 -4.28 9.74
C ILE A 118 3.10 -4.57 10.90
N LEU A 119 3.86 -5.68 10.82
CA LEU A 119 4.83 -6.09 11.84
C LEU A 119 5.97 -5.08 12.04
N ARG A 120 6.39 -4.36 10.98
CA ARG A 120 7.40 -3.29 11.07
C ARG A 120 6.90 -1.99 11.65
N GLY A 121 5.58 -1.86 11.82
CA GLY A 121 5.00 -0.62 12.32
C GLY A 121 4.95 0.52 11.30
N GLU A 122 5.05 0.23 9.99
CA GLU A 122 5.04 1.26 8.94
C GLU A 122 3.78 2.13 9.04
N THR A 123 3.96 3.45 9.13
CA THR A 123 2.86 4.44 9.24
C THR A 123 2.01 4.50 7.98
N ASP A 124 2.60 4.16 6.83
CA ASP A 124 1.95 4.19 5.53
C ASP A 124 0.83 3.15 5.39
N VAL A 125 0.82 2.12 6.25
CA VAL A 125 -0.21 1.07 6.21
C VAL A 125 -1.60 1.65 6.49
N ILE A 126 -1.71 2.63 7.39
CA ILE A 126 -2.99 3.28 7.71
C ILE A 126 -3.49 4.10 6.52
N ASN A 127 -2.57 4.74 5.78
CA ASN A 127 -2.91 5.48 4.56
C ASN A 127 -3.36 4.57 3.41
N ARG A 128 -3.04 3.27 3.46
CA ARG A 128 -3.46 2.25 2.49
C ARG A 128 -4.85 1.67 2.78
N VAL A 129 -5.49 2.08 3.87
CA VAL A 129 -6.86 1.69 4.24
C VAL A 129 -7.79 2.88 4.00
N SER A 130 -8.99 2.59 3.50
CA SER A 130 -10.01 3.61 3.26
C SER A 130 -10.30 4.39 4.55
N PRO A 131 -10.53 5.72 4.47
CA PRO A 131 -10.70 6.56 5.66
C PRO A 131 -11.76 6.06 6.64
N ALA A 132 -12.87 5.52 6.13
CA ALA A 132 -13.95 4.95 6.94
C ALA A 132 -13.50 3.73 7.78
N GLN A 133 -12.54 2.96 7.28
CA GLN A 133 -12.05 1.72 7.93
C GLN A 133 -10.82 1.96 8.82
N ARG A 134 -10.20 3.15 8.79
CA ARG A 134 -8.98 3.45 9.55
C ARG A 134 -9.12 3.20 11.04
N ARG A 135 -10.21 3.66 11.66
CA ARG A 135 -10.47 3.47 13.11
C ARG A 135 -10.57 1.98 13.49
N ALA A 136 -11.29 1.20 12.69
CA ALA A 136 -11.43 -0.24 12.93
C ALA A 136 -10.10 -0.97 12.72
N PHE A 137 -9.32 -0.56 11.72
CA PHE A 137 -8.01 -1.11 11.43
C PHE A 137 -7.01 -0.80 12.56
N GLU A 138 -6.98 0.43 13.07
CA GLU A 138 -6.13 0.82 14.21
C GLU A 138 -6.43 -0.03 15.44
N ALA A 139 -7.72 -0.22 15.78
CA ALA A 139 -8.12 -1.07 16.90
C ALA A 139 -7.72 -2.55 16.73
N MET A 140 -7.63 -3.03 15.48
CA MET A 140 -7.24 -4.40 15.16
C MET A 140 -5.73 -4.57 14.97
N ARG A 141 -4.98 -3.49 14.77
CA ARG A 141 -3.56 -3.49 14.39
C ARG A 141 -2.70 -4.28 15.36
N ASP A 142 -2.93 -4.13 16.66
CA ASP A 142 -2.20 -4.87 17.69
C ASP A 142 -2.39 -6.38 17.52
N ARG A 143 -3.64 -6.82 17.29
CA ARG A 143 -3.97 -8.23 17.09
C ARG A 143 -3.36 -8.78 15.81
N LEU A 144 -3.35 -8.01 14.72
CA LEU A 144 -2.71 -8.43 13.46
C LEU A 144 -1.19 -8.55 13.60
N THR A 145 -0.57 -7.66 14.37
CA THR A 145 0.87 -7.70 14.67
C THR A 145 1.22 -8.99 15.41
N ILE A 146 0.41 -9.35 16.40
CA ILE A 146 0.55 -10.58 17.19
C ILE A 146 0.40 -11.82 16.30
N LEU A 147 -0.58 -11.81 15.39
CA LEU A 147 -0.79 -12.90 14.44
C LEU A 147 0.44 -13.07 13.53
N GLN A 148 0.97 -12.00 12.95
CA GLN A 148 2.17 -12.07 12.10
C GLN A 148 3.42 -12.52 12.89
N GLN A 149 3.56 -12.10 14.15
CA GLN A 149 4.63 -12.58 15.03
C GLN A 149 4.51 -14.09 15.31
N ALA A 150 3.31 -14.58 15.64
CA ALA A 150 3.07 -16.00 15.90
C ALA A 150 3.41 -16.88 14.69
N VAL A 151 3.02 -16.46 13.48
CA VAL A 151 3.34 -17.18 12.23
C VAL A 151 4.86 -17.21 11.97
N ARG A 152 5.57 -16.11 12.27
CA ARG A 152 7.03 -16.03 12.10
C ARG A 152 7.77 -16.96 13.06
N ILE A 153 7.32 -17.03 14.30
CA ILE A 153 7.86 -17.94 15.32
C ILE A 153 7.63 -19.38 14.89
N GLN A 154 6.40 -19.72 14.48
CA GLN A 154 6.05 -21.07 14.10
C GLN A 154 6.82 -21.55 12.85
N SER A 155 6.98 -20.70 11.85
CA SER A 155 7.79 -21.00 10.66
C SER A 155 9.27 -21.20 11.03
N SER A 156 9.80 -20.39 11.95
CA SER A 156 11.16 -20.56 12.46
C SER A 156 11.34 -21.87 13.21
N GLN A 157 10.38 -22.25 14.06
CA GLN A 157 10.39 -23.52 14.79
C GLN A 157 10.33 -24.73 13.84
N LYS A 158 9.51 -24.65 12.78
CA LYS A 158 9.43 -25.71 11.75
C LYS A 158 10.76 -25.89 11.02
N ILE A 159 11.44 -24.81 10.67
CA ILE A 159 12.77 -24.87 10.03
C ILE A 159 13.79 -25.53 10.97
N VAL A 160 13.77 -25.16 12.25
CA VAL A 160 14.68 -25.74 13.25
C VAL A 160 14.39 -27.22 13.48
N SER A 161 13.12 -27.63 13.56
CA SER A 161 12.76 -29.04 13.74
C SER A 161 13.12 -29.89 12.51
N GLU A 162 12.90 -29.39 11.30
CA GLU A 162 13.31 -30.06 10.07
C GLU A 162 14.84 -30.23 10.00
N ARG A 163 15.61 -29.20 10.39
CA ARG A 163 17.08 -29.29 10.47
C ARG A 163 17.54 -30.33 11.48
N ARG A 164 16.92 -30.36 12.66
CA ARG A 164 17.19 -31.39 13.68
C ARG A 164 16.89 -32.79 13.16
N GLN A 165 15.75 -32.97 12.48
CA GLN A 165 15.38 -34.27 11.92
C GLN A 165 16.37 -34.74 10.85
N ARG A 166 16.83 -33.83 9.97
CA ARG A 166 17.87 -34.16 8.98
C ARG A 166 19.19 -34.56 9.64
N ALA A 167 19.61 -33.85 10.69
CA ALA A 167 20.82 -34.19 11.44
C ALA A 167 20.71 -35.56 12.13
N ILE A 168 19.55 -35.86 12.74
CA ILE A 168 19.27 -37.18 13.37
C ILE A 168 19.29 -38.29 12.30
N ASN A 169 18.63 -38.08 11.16
CA ASN A 169 18.61 -39.04 10.07
C ASN A 169 20.01 -39.28 9.48
N GLN A 170 20.83 -38.24 9.35
CA GLN A 170 22.24 -38.37 8.94
C GLN A 170 23.07 -39.17 9.97
N SER A 171 22.90 -38.92 11.28
CA SER A 171 23.61 -39.70 12.31
C SER A 171 23.18 -41.17 12.39
N ARG A 172 21.92 -41.49 12.02
CA ARG A 172 21.41 -42.86 11.97
C ARG A 172 21.84 -43.60 10.70
N GLY A 173 22.05 -42.90 9.59
CA GLY A 173 22.58 -43.46 8.36
C GLY A 173 24.08 -43.82 8.40
N ILE A 174 24.83 -43.32 9.38
CA ILE A 174 26.27 -43.62 9.58
C ILE A 174 26.48 -44.87 10.46
N ARG A 175 25.40 -45.49 10.97
CA ARG A 175 25.45 -46.69 11.82
C ARG A 175 25.00 -47.99 11.12
N MET A 176 24.94 -47.99 9.79
CA MET A 176 24.92 -49.20 8.95
C MET A 176 26.19 -49.23 8.11
#